data_AF-A0A1G9FXE2-F1
#
_entry.id   AF-A0A1G9FXE2-F1
#
_cell.length_a   1.000
_cell.length_b   1.000
_cell.length_c   1.000
_cell.angle_alpha   90.00
_cell.angle_beta   90.00
_cell.angle_gamma   90.00
#
_symmetry.space_group_name_H-M   'P 1'
#
loop_
_entity.id
_entity.type
_entity.pdbx_description
1 polymer ?
#
loop_
_entity_poly.entity_id
_entity_poly.type
_entity_poly.pdbx_seq_one_letter_code
_entity_poly.pdbx_strand_id
1 'polypeptide(L)'
;MKAPDKKAVMAKKALLAKKAMMARKANAKPVRRRRRIRQTFDRFVVLATDLNNVPKDSTGWTASLTSGSTTVTADFDEFGVVRFPTISTLTTVSYLLRIRDAAGNQLTQKNIPANREFYVARF
;
A
#
# COMPACT_ATOMS: atom_id res chain seq x y z
N MET A 1 63.72 14.28 -36.10
CA MET A 1 62.31 14.06 -35.68
C MET A 1 62.01 14.98 -34.50
N LYS A 2 61.02 15.88 -34.59
CA LYS A 2 60.63 16.77 -33.49
C LYS A 2 59.87 15.95 -32.44
N ALA A 3 60.29 16.02 -31.17
CA ALA A 3 59.62 15.34 -30.07
C ALA A 3 58.17 15.84 -29.94
N PRO A 4 57.19 14.96 -29.67
CA PRO A 4 55.79 15.38 -29.55
C PRO A 4 55.63 16.31 -28.35
N ASP A 5 54.95 17.42 -28.57
CA ASP A 5 54.74 18.49 -27.61
C ASP A 5 54.05 17.95 -26.35
N LYS A 6 54.70 18.03 -25.18
CA LYS A 6 54.24 17.39 -23.92
C LYS A 6 52.81 17.78 -23.56
N LYS A 7 52.41 19.02 -23.89
CA LYS A 7 51.04 19.51 -23.70
C LYS A 7 50.01 18.76 -24.55
N ALA A 8 50.33 18.47 -25.81
CA ALA A 8 49.46 17.73 -26.72
C ALA A 8 49.27 16.27 -26.25
N VAL A 9 50.34 15.65 -25.74
CA VAL A 9 50.29 14.29 -25.18
C VAL A 9 49.41 14.23 -23.92
N MET A 10 49.52 15.22 -23.03
CA MET A 10 48.67 15.30 -21.84
C MET A 10 47.20 15.56 -22.18
N ALA A 11 46.91 16.47 -23.12
CA ALA A 11 45.55 16.74 -23.57
C ALA A 11 44.88 15.48 -24.16
N LYS A 12 45.63 14.69 -24.94
CA LYS A 12 45.14 13.43 -25.51
C LYS A 12 44.86 12.37 -24.44
N LYS A 13 45.71 12.26 -23.41
CA LYS A 13 45.49 11.38 -22.26
C LYS A 13 44.26 11.78 -21.45
N ALA A 14 44.06 13.08 -21.19
CA ALA A 14 42.90 13.58 -20.48
C ALA A 14 41.59 13.30 -21.23
N LEU A 15 41.58 13.48 -22.56
CA LEU A 15 40.43 13.17 -23.41
C LEU A 15 40.08 11.67 -23.36
N LEU A 16 41.09 10.79 -23.43
CA LEU A 16 40.89 9.34 -23.37
C LEU A 16 40.38 8.91 -21.99
N ALA A 17 40.92 9.46 -20.91
CA ALA A 17 40.44 9.21 -19.56
C ALA A 17 38.97 9.66 -19.39
N LYS A 18 38.61 10.83 -19.95
CA LYS A 18 37.24 11.33 -19.94
C LYS A 18 36.29 10.42 -20.73
N LYS A 19 36.69 9.96 -21.92
CA LYS A 19 35.91 8.99 -22.71
C LYS A 19 35.74 7.66 -21.98
N ALA A 20 36.79 7.15 -21.35
CA ALA A 20 36.74 5.91 -20.58
C ALA A 20 35.80 6.03 -19.36
N MET A 21 35.81 7.16 -18.65
CA MET A 21 34.87 7.43 -17.55
C MET A 21 33.42 7.52 -18.04
N MET A 22 33.17 8.20 -19.16
CA MET A 22 31.84 8.28 -19.76
C MET A 22 31.32 6.90 -20.18
N ALA A 23 32.16 6.06 -20.79
CA ALA A 23 31.82 4.69 -21.14
C ALA A 23 31.54 3.82 -19.91
N ARG A 24 32.31 3.97 -18.83
CA ARG A 24 32.06 3.27 -17.55
C ARG A 24 30.74 3.71 -16.91
N LYS A 25 30.39 4.99 -17.01
CA LYS A 25 29.12 5.53 -16.49
C LYS A 25 27.92 5.07 -17.33
N ALA A 26 28.08 4.97 -18.65
CA ALA A 26 27.06 4.44 -19.56
C ALA A 26 26.83 2.93 -19.35
N ASN A 27 27.89 2.18 -19.06
CA ASN A 27 27.83 0.73 -18.81
C ASN A 27 27.58 0.39 -17.33
N ALA A 28 27.44 1.38 -16.45
CA ALA A 28 27.14 1.14 -15.05
C ALA A 28 25.73 0.56 -14.93
N LYS A 29 25.63 -0.68 -14.43
CA LYS A 29 24.32 -1.29 -14.16
C LYS A 29 23.56 -0.37 -13.19
N PRO A 30 22.29 -0.04 -13.49
CA PRO A 30 21.51 0.82 -12.60
C PRO A 30 21.45 0.18 -11.21
N VAL A 31 21.81 0.96 -10.18
CA VAL A 31 21.69 0.53 -8.80
C VAL A 31 20.21 0.30 -8.52
N ARG A 32 19.82 -0.96 -8.37
CA ARG A 32 18.44 -1.33 -7.98
C ARG A 32 18.18 -0.74 -6.61
N ARG A 33 17.41 0.36 -6.55
CA ARG A 33 16.91 0.90 -5.28
C ARG A 33 16.10 -0.20 -4.61
N ARG A 34 16.50 -0.61 -3.40
CA ARG A 34 15.70 -1.55 -2.60
C ARG A 34 14.32 -0.94 -2.41
N ARG A 35 13.28 -1.64 -2.87
CA ARG A 35 11.89 -1.24 -2.62
C ARG A 35 11.69 -1.22 -1.11
N ARG A 36 11.35 -0.07 -0.55
CA ARG A 36 10.97 0.03 0.86
C ARG A 36 9.69 -0.77 1.03
N ILE A 37 9.77 -1.91 1.71
CA ILE A 37 8.60 -2.69 2.08
C ILE A 37 7.81 -1.84 3.06
N ARG A 38 6.63 -1.39 2.66
CA ARG A 38 5.64 -0.79 3.56
C ARG A 38 4.58 -1.87 3.78
N GLN A 39 4.34 -2.21 5.04
CA GLN A 39 3.25 -3.09 5.42
C GLN A 39 1.98 -2.25 5.43
N THR A 40 1.38 -2.10 4.25
CA THR A 40 0.06 -1.49 4.08
C THR A 40 -0.89 -2.55 3.56
N PHE A 41 -2.13 -2.55 4.03
CA PHE A 41 -3.14 -3.39 3.39
C PHE A 41 -3.34 -2.93 1.94
N ASP A 42 -3.73 -3.84 1.05
CA ASP A 42 -4.08 -3.51 -0.34
C ASP A 42 -5.58 -3.24 -0.51
N ARG A 43 -6.38 -3.79 0.41
CA ARG A 43 -7.83 -3.65 0.50
C ARG A 43 -8.23 -3.20 1.88
N PHE A 44 -9.36 -2.52 1.94
CA PHE A 44 -9.89 -2.05 3.21
C PHE A 44 -10.39 -3.22 4.05
N VAL A 45 -9.99 -3.24 5.32
CA VAL A 45 -10.31 -4.31 6.27
C VAL A 45 -11.09 -3.75 7.45
N VAL A 46 -12.10 -4.48 7.91
CA VAL A 46 -12.77 -4.19 9.18
C VAL A 46 -12.55 -5.36 10.13
N LEU A 47 -12.21 -5.02 11.38
CA LEU A 47 -12.05 -5.98 12.46
C LEU A 47 -13.20 -5.82 13.45
N ALA A 48 -13.85 -6.92 13.81
CA ALA A 48 -14.86 -7.01 14.86
C ALA A 48 -14.20 -7.57 16.13
N THR A 49 -14.26 -6.80 17.20
CA THR A 49 -13.65 -7.14 18.48
C THR A 49 -14.59 -6.84 19.63
N ASP A 50 -14.36 -7.47 20.77
CA ASP A 50 -15.02 -7.10 22.02
C ASP A 50 -14.40 -5.84 22.66
N LEU A 51 -14.96 -5.44 23.80
CA LEU A 51 -14.43 -4.34 24.61
C LEU A 51 -12.99 -4.57 25.11
N ASN A 52 -12.46 -5.79 25.09
CA ASN A 52 -11.09 -6.12 25.46
C ASN A 52 -10.13 -6.24 24.26
N ASN A 53 -10.60 -5.94 23.04
CA ASN A 53 -9.89 -6.14 21.77
C ASN A 53 -9.64 -7.61 21.40
N VAL A 54 -10.41 -8.54 21.95
CA VAL A 54 -10.40 -9.93 21.52
C VAL A 54 -11.26 -10.05 20.26
N PRO A 55 -10.79 -10.73 19.19
CA PRO A 55 -11.61 -10.95 18.01
C PRO A 55 -12.91 -11.68 18.34
N LYS A 56 -14.02 -11.23 17.74
CA LYS A 56 -15.31 -11.91 17.88
C LYS A 56 -15.34 -13.14 16.98
N ASP A 57 -16.01 -14.20 17.43
CA ASP A 57 -16.55 -15.20 16.51
C ASP A 57 -17.67 -14.52 15.70
N SER A 58 -17.34 -14.21 14.45
CA SER A 58 -18.20 -13.51 13.51
C SER A 58 -18.69 -14.42 12.39
N THR A 59 -18.76 -15.73 12.65
CA THR A 59 -19.29 -16.69 11.69
C THR A 59 -20.69 -16.28 11.23
N GLY A 60 -20.86 -16.08 9.92
CA GLY A 60 -22.12 -15.65 9.31
C GLY A 60 -22.44 -14.16 9.44
N TRP A 61 -21.57 -13.34 10.04
CA TRP A 61 -21.76 -11.89 10.08
C TRP A 61 -21.45 -11.25 8.73
N THR A 62 -22.06 -10.09 8.48
CA THR A 62 -21.83 -9.30 7.26
C THR A 62 -21.46 -7.86 7.58
N ALA A 63 -20.61 -7.27 6.76
CA ALA A 63 -20.34 -5.83 6.77
C ALA A 63 -20.72 -5.21 5.42
N SER A 64 -21.28 -4.01 5.46
CA SER A 64 -21.54 -3.20 4.29
C SER A 64 -20.90 -1.82 4.44
N LEU A 65 -20.34 -1.31 3.34
CA LEU A 65 -19.82 0.04 3.21
C LEU A 65 -20.65 0.77 2.16
N THR A 66 -21.28 1.87 2.57
CA THR A 66 -22.07 2.72 1.68
C THR A 66 -21.38 4.07 1.48
N SER A 67 -21.27 4.50 0.22
CA SER A 67 -20.83 5.86 -0.15
C SER A 67 -21.71 6.36 -1.29
N GLY A 68 -22.50 7.41 -1.02
CA GLY A 68 -23.53 7.87 -1.96
C GLY A 68 -24.57 6.79 -2.21
N SER A 69 -24.79 6.42 -3.48
CA SER A 69 -25.71 5.36 -3.88
C SER A 69 -25.08 3.96 -3.92
N THR A 70 -23.75 3.86 -3.82
CA THR A 70 -23.03 2.58 -3.93
C THR A 70 -22.91 1.93 -2.57
N THR A 71 -23.30 0.66 -2.48
CA THR A 71 -23.08 -0.19 -1.30
C THR A 71 -22.31 -1.44 -1.70
N VAL A 72 -21.24 -1.73 -0.97
CA VAL A 72 -20.45 -2.96 -1.10
C VAL A 72 -20.63 -3.77 0.17
N THR A 73 -20.99 -5.05 0.03
CA THR A 73 -21.14 -5.98 1.14
C THR A 73 -20.06 -7.04 1.07
N ALA A 74 -19.56 -7.48 2.22
CA ALA A 74 -18.64 -8.58 2.36
C ALA A 74 -18.91 -9.34 3.67
N ASP A 75 -18.55 -10.61 3.68
CA ASP A 75 -18.78 -11.50 4.81
C ASP A 75 -17.54 -11.52 5.72
N PHE A 76 -17.79 -11.63 7.02
CA PHE A 76 -16.72 -11.87 7.98
C PHE A 76 -16.24 -13.32 7.92
N ASP A 77 -14.97 -13.52 8.24
CA ASP A 77 -14.47 -14.84 8.63
C ASP A 77 -14.83 -15.18 10.08
N GLU A 78 -14.41 -16.36 10.54
CA GLU A 78 -14.62 -16.82 11.93
C GLU A 78 -13.75 -16.06 12.96
N PHE A 79 -12.81 -15.23 12.50
CA PHE A 79 -11.81 -14.54 13.33
C PHE A 79 -12.08 -13.05 13.49
N GLY A 80 -13.30 -12.58 13.20
CA GLY A 80 -13.62 -11.17 13.36
C GLY A 80 -13.11 -10.30 12.22
N VAL A 81 -12.69 -10.84 11.07
CA VAL A 81 -12.11 -10.03 9.99
C VAL A 81 -12.98 -10.08 8.73
N VAL A 82 -13.22 -8.90 8.15
CA VAL A 82 -13.79 -8.78 6.81
C VAL A 82 -12.88 -7.95 5.93
N ARG A 83 -12.59 -8.45 4.73
CA ARG A 83 -11.81 -7.75 3.70
C ARG A 83 -12.72 -7.38 2.55
N PHE A 84 -12.80 -6.09 2.22
CA PHE A 84 -13.62 -5.61 1.11
C PHE A 84 -12.86 -5.77 -0.21
N PRO A 85 -13.24 -6.73 -1.09
CA PRO A 85 -12.43 -7.08 -2.24
C PRO A 85 -12.36 -5.97 -3.28
N THR A 86 -13.28 -5.00 -3.30
CA THR A 86 -13.32 -3.91 -4.29
C THR A 86 -12.87 -2.55 -3.75
N ILE A 87 -12.66 -2.43 -2.44
CA ILE A 87 -12.28 -1.16 -1.81
C ILE A 87 -10.78 -1.17 -1.57
N SER A 88 -10.04 -0.33 -2.31
CA SER A 88 -8.60 -0.16 -2.13
C SER A 88 -8.27 0.78 -0.96
N THR A 89 -7.03 0.71 -0.53
CA THR A 89 -6.43 1.53 0.53
C THR A 89 -5.31 2.41 -0.02
N LEU A 90 -5.07 3.60 0.52
CA LEU A 90 -5.91 4.31 1.49
C LEU A 90 -7.27 4.65 0.86
N THR A 91 -8.34 4.56 1.64
CA THR A 91 -9.67 4.96 1.15
C THR A 91 -9.66 6.42 0.72
N THR A 92 -10.30 6.75 -0.40
CA THR A 92 -10.36 8.12 -0.92
C THR A 92 -11.61 8.89 -0.51
N VAL A 93 -12.61 8.19 0.03
CA VAL A 93 -13.90 8.73 0.47
C VAL A 93 -14.25 8.20 1.86
N SER A 94 -15.17 8.88 2.54
CA SER A 94 -15.79 8.37 3.76
C SER A 94 -16.85 7.33 3.43
N TYR A 95 -16.97 6.31 4.28
CA TYR A 95 -17.98 5.27 4.15
C TYR A 95 -18.86 5.19 5.38
N LEU A 96 -20.15 4.94 5.18
CA LEU A 96 -21.03 4.46 6.24
C LEU A 96 -20.87 2.94 6.36
N LEU A 97 -20.21 2.49 7.42
CA LEU A 97 -20.13 1.08 7.78
C LEU A 97 -21.40 0.65 8.50
N ARG A 98 -21.93 -0.51 8.14
CA ARG A 98 -22.97 -1.24 8.88
C ARG A 98 -22.56 -2.70 9.02
N ILE A 99 -22.59 -3.22 10.24
CA ILE A 99 -22.32 -4.63 10.54
C ILE A 99 -23.60 -5.29 11.04
N ARG A 100 -23.86 -6.50 10.55
CA ARG A 100 -24.98 -7.35 10.97
C ARG A 100 -24.49 -8.70 11.45
N ASP A 101 -25.18 -9.27 12.44
CA ASP A 101 -24.95 -10.64 12.89
C ASP A 101 -25.50 -11.67 11.88
N ALA A 102 -25.32 -12.96 12.19
CA ALA A 102 -25.81 -14.06 11.39
C ALA A 102 -27.35 -14.13 11.27
N ALA A 103 -28.08 -13.53 12.21
CA ALA A 103 -29.54 -13.41 12.17
C ALA A 103 -30.00 -12.17 11.38
N GLY A 104 -29.07 -11.34 10.90
CA GLY A 104 -29.36 -10.11 10.16
C GLY A 104 -29.63 -8.89 11.05
N ASN A 105 -29.48 -9.00 12.38
CA ASN A 105 -29.64 -7.86 13.28
C ASN A 105 -28.48 -6.90 13.11
N GLN A 106 -28.77 -5.60 13.08
CA GLN A 106 -27.73 -4.58 13.02
C GLN A 106 -27.02 -4.45 14.36
N LEU A 107 -25.73 -4.77 14.38
CA LEU A 107 -24.89 -4.62 15.58
C LEU A 107 -24.34 -3.20 15.71
N THR A 108 -23.93 -2.58 14.60
CA THR A 108 -23.43 -1.21 14.61
C THR A 108 -23.57 -0.52 13.26
N GLN A 109 -23.58 0.81 13.31
CA GLN A 109 -23.48 1.69 12.15
C GLN A 109 -22.56 2.86 12.47
N LYS A 110 -21.49 3.06 11.68
CA LYS A 110 -20.44 4.05 11.96
C LYS A 110 -19.97 4.74 10.69
N ASN A 111 -19.71 6.04 10.79
CA ASN A 111 -19.07 6.77 9.70
C ASN A 111 -17.54 6.60 9.80
N ILE A 112 -16.94 6.05 8.75
CA ILE A 112 -15.50 5.85 8.62
C ILE A 112 -14.98 6.99 7.73
N PRO A 113 -14.06 7.84 8.22
CA PRO A 113 -13.49 8.90 7.39
C PRO A 113 -12.60 8.33 6.29
N ALA A 114 -12.31 9.15 5.27
CA ALA A 114 -11.34 8.81 4.24
C ALA A 114 -9.92 8.66 4.82
N ASN A 115 -8.99 8.23 3.97
CA ASN A 115 -7.58 8.00 4.27
C ASN A 115 -7.34 6.92 5.34
N ARG A 116 -8.06 5.80 5.24
CA ARG A 116 -7.93 4.66 6.16
C ARG A 116 -7.52 3.39 5.43
N GLU A 117 -6.77 2.54 6.12
CA GLU A 117 -6.44 1.18 5.66
C GLU A 117 -7.35 0.13 6.29
N PHE A 118 -7.72 0.36 7.54
CA PHE A 118 -8.58 -0.54 8.30
C PHE A 118 -9.46 0.25 9.28
N TYR A 119 -10.45 -0.43 9.85
CA TYR A 119 -11.26 0.06 10.94
C TYR A 119 -11.51 -1.06 11.96
N VAL A 120 -11.55 -0.71 13.24
CA VAL A 120 -11.86 -1.66 14.33
C VAL A 120 -13.23 -1.29 14.90
N ALA A 121 -14.20 -2.18 14.72
CA ALA A 121 -15.50 -2.14 15.36
C ALA A 121 -15.42 -2.88 16.70
N ARG A 122 -15.76 -2.17 17.78
CA ARG A 122 -15.80 -2.72 19.15
C ARG A 122 -17.24 -2.79 19.62
N PHE A 123 -17.60 -3.89 20.28
CA PHE A 123 -18.93 -4.18 20.80
C PHE A 123 -18.85 -4.57 22.27
#